data_AF-A0A838B350-F1
#
_entry.id   AF-A0A838B350-F1
#
_cell.length_a   1.000
_cell.length_b   1.000
_cell.length_c   1.000
_cell.angle_alpha   90.00
_cell.angle_beta   90.00
_cell.angle_gamma   90.00
#
_symmetry.space_group_name_H-M   'P 1'
#
loop_
_entity.id
_entity.type
_entity.pdbx_description
1 polymer ?
#
loop_
_entity_poly.entity_id
_entity_poly.type
_entity_poly.pdbx_seq_one_letter_code
_entity_poly.pdbx_strand_id
1 'polypeptide(L)'
;MNSAMRSIVWTGALFASAAISAAAHADEPAPSRPPIDKCIWEKLADKTIGLAAWAQRCDFGFRHIHFEFGGNALAIKYSDGGAPDPLVEVFDIKSGETAEAAVLRLLLDKTDKAVSARCVLAPYTEGTVPAGVKRYTFSPDAAYAKELKALANDDVPEPPCGDWGEMPDGIQYFEVPAGEGLKVLFVRVGQDEPLFDEQTLRVQ
;
A
#
# COMPACT_ATOMS: atom_id res chain seq x y z
N MET A 1 -88.26 -11.98 9.81
CA MET A 1 -87.73 -13.23 10.37
C MET A 1 -86.68 -13.74 9.41
N ASN A 2 -85.48 -13.99 9.96
CA ASN A 2 -84.32 -14.68 9.36
C ASN A 2 -83.62 -13.95 8.21
N SER A 3 -82.29 -13.97 8.04
CA SER A 3 -81.11 -14.23 8.86
C SER A 3 -79.91 -14.06 7.91
N ALA A 4 -78.71 -13.88 8.47
CA ALA A 4 -77.38 -14.04 7.86
C ALA A 4 -76.89 -12.92 6.90
N MET A 5 -75.97 -12.04 7.32
CA MET A 5 -74.54 -12.24 7.67
C MET A 5 -73.66 -12.35 6.42
N ARG A 6 -72.80 -11.33 6.21
CA ARG A 6 -71.36 -11.49 5.95
C ARG A 6 -70.64 -10.14 5.91
N SER A 7 -69.92 -9.85 6.99
CA SER A 7 -68.80 -8.91 7.04
C SER A 7 -67.66 -9.43 6.15
N ILE A 8 -66.97 -8.54 5.43
CA ILE A 8 -65.52 -8.62 5.18
C ILE A 8 -65.00 -7.17 5.22
N VAL A 9 -64.26 -6.86 6.30
CA VAL A 9 -63.26 -5.79 6.38
C VAL A 9 -61.96 -6.40 5.92
N TRP A 10 -61.29 -5.90 4.87
CA TRP A 10 -59.85 -6.15 4.69
C TRP A 10 -59.15 -4.93 4.07
N THR A 11 -58.29 -4.36 4.91
CA THR A 11 -57.30 -3.32 4.70
C THR A 11 -56.08 -3.86 3.93
N GLY A 12 -55.39 -3.02 3.15
CA GLY A 12 -54.02 -3.26 2.66
C GLY A 12 -53.88 -3.14 1.13
N ALA A 13 -52.82 -2.60 0.55
CA ALA A 13 -51.59 -2.02 1.08
C ALA A 13 -51.03 -1.05 0.02
N LEU A 14 -50.51 0.10 0.45
CA LEU A 14 -49.68 0.97 -0.38
C LEU A 14 -48.35 0.26 -0.64
N PHE A 15 -48.12 -0.15 -1.89
CA PHE A 15 -46.79 -0.56 -2.34
C PHE A 15 -45.93 0.70 -2.51
N ALA A 16 -45.20 1.05 -1.45
CA ALA A 16 -44.04 1.92 -1.57
C ALA A 16 -42.92 1.11 -2.25
N SER A 17 -42.71 1.35 -3.54
CA SER A 17 -41.55 0.84 -4.27
C SER A 17 -40.29 1.48 -3.69
N ALA A 18 -39.64 0.80 -2.75
CA ALA A 18 -38.29 1.13 -2.34
C ALA A 18 -37.36 0.85 -3.53
N ALA A 19 -36.96 1.90 -4.24
CA ALA A 19 -35.83 1.83 -5.14
C ALA A 19 -34.60 1.56 -4.28
N ILE A 20 -34.19 0.29 -4.22
CA ILE A 20 -32.88 -0.09 -3.69
C ILE A 20 -31.88 0.53 -4.66
N SER A 21 -31.33 1.68 -4.29
CA SER A 21 -30.09 2.18 -4.89
C SER A 21 -29.02 1.14 -4.60
N ALA A 22 -28.85 0.19 -5.53
CA ALA A 22 -27.61 -0.52 -5.69
C ALA A 22 -26.57 0.52 -6.12
N ALA A 23 -26.03 1.25 -5.14
CA ALA A 23 -24.78 1.94 -5.31
C ALA A 23 -23.80 0.85 -5.75
N ALA A 24 -23.40 0.90 -7.02
CA ALA A 24 -22.36 0.07 -7.57
C ALA A 24 -21.18 0.15 -6.60
N HIS A 25 -20.98 -0.91 -5.82
CA HIS A 25 -19.67 -1.17 -5.27
C HIS A 25 -18.83 -1.39 -6.53
N ALA A 26 -18.07 -0.37 -6.94
CA ALA A 26 -17.07 -0.55 -7.97
C ALA A 26 -16.32 -1.83 -7.60
N ASP A 27 -16.32 -2.82 -8.51
CA ASP A 27 -15.69 -4.11 -8.26
C ASP A 27 -14.32 -3.87 -7.66
N GLU A 28 -14.16 -4.31 -6.42
CA GLU A 28 -12.95 -4.08 -5.68
C GLU A 28 -11.82 -4.83 -6.39
N PRO A 29 -10.69 -4.18 -6.68
CA PRO A 29 -9.72 -4.75 -7.61
C PRO A 29 -9.19 -6.08 -7.07
N ALA A 30 -9.33 -7.12 -7.88
CA ALA A 30 -8.69 -8.40 -7.65
C ALA A 30 -7.15 -8.26 -7.78
N PRO A 31 -6.37 -9.19 -7.21
CA PRO A 31 -4.93 -9.22 -7.43
C PRO A 31 -4.57 -9.21 -8.92
N SER A 32 -3.56 -8.42 -9.28
CA SER A 32 -3.01 -8.22 -10.63
C SER A 32 -2.29 -9.45 -11.19
N ARG A 33 -1.99 -10.43 -10.34
CA ARG A 33 -1.19 -11.63 -10.67
C ARG A 33 -1.63 -12.86 -9.87
N PRO A 34 -1.37 -14.09 -10.36
CA PRO A 34 -1.62 -15.30 -9.59
C PRO A 34 -0.77 -15.33 -8.31
N PRO A 35 -1.21 -16.05 -7.26
CA PRO A 35 -0.37 -16.27 -6.09
C PRO A 35 0.81 -17.17 -6.44
N ILE A 36 1.87 -17.06 -5.64
CA ILE A 36 3.05 -17.92 -5.69
C ILE A 36 2.64 -19.36 -5.31
N ASP A 37 3.42 -20.35 -5.74
CA ASP A 37 3.19 -21.75 -5.33
C ASP A 37 3.09 -21.87 -3.80
N LYS A 38 2.08 -22.60 -3.33
CA LYS A 38 1.72 -22.77 -1.90
C LYS A 38 1.31 -21.49 -1.16
N CYS A 39 0.99 -20.43 -1.90
CA CYS A 39 0.41 -19.22 -1.36
C CYS A 39 -1.04 -19.04 -1.81
N ILE A 40 -1.79 -18.26 -1.03
CA ILE A 40 -3.12 -17.80 -1.39
C ILE A 40 -3.22 -16.29 -1.17
N TRP A 41 -3.94 -15.61 -2.05
CA TRP A 41 -4.26 -14.21 -1.88
C TRP A 41 -5.30 -14.01 -0.78
N GLU A 42 -5.02 -13.04 0.07
CA GLU A 42 -5.94 -12.54 1.08
C GLU A 42 -6.05 -11.04 1.03
N LYS A 43 -7.27 -10.59 1.28
CA LYS A 43 -7.55 -9.19 1.46
C LYS A 43 -7.38 -8.83 2.94
N LEU A 44 -6.54 -7.83 3.19
CA LEU A 44 -6.32 -7.26 4.50
C LEU A 44 -6.76 -5.80 4.48
N ALA A 45 -7.42 -5.35 5.54
CA ALA A 45 -7.81 -3.96 5.71
C ALA A 45 -7.78 -3.58 7.19
N ASP A 46 -7.23 -2.41 7.50
CA ASP A 46 -7.28 -1.81 8.83
C ASP A 46 -7.69 -0.34 8.72
N LYS A 47 -8.79 0.01 9.37
CA LYS A 47 -9.37 1.36 9.36
C LYS A 47 -8.59 2.37 10.20
N THR A 48 -7.84 1.89 11.19
CA THR A 48 -7.03 2.74 12.07
C THR A 48 -5.78 3.22 11.34
N ILE A 49 -5.13 2.30 10.62
CA ILE A 49 -4.00 2.62 9.75
C ILE A 49 -4.47 3.31 8.46
N GLY A 50 -5.70 3.00 8.02
CA GLY A 50 -6.29 3.55 6.82
C GLY A 50 -5.71 2.92 5.56
N LEU A 51 -5.48 1.60 5.57
CA LEU A 51 -4.91 0.85 4.45
C LEU A 51 -5.68 -0.45 4.21
N ALA A 52 -5.99 -0.71 2.94
CA ALA A 52 -6.31 -2.03 2.42
C ALA A 52 -5.26 -2.48 1.41
N ALA A 53 -4.97 -3.78 1.42
CA ALA A 53 -4.04 -4.43 0.52
C ALA A 53 -4.45 -5.88 0.27
N TRP A 54 -4.06 -6.41 -0.89
CA TRP A 54 -3.98 -7.84 -1.09
C TRP A 54 -2.58 -8.33 -0.71
N ALA A 55 -2.52 -9.36 0.14
CA ALA A 55 -1.28 -9.97 0.60
C ALA A 55 -1.38 -11.50 0.52
N GLN A 56 -0.25 -12.16 0.35
CA GLN A 56 -0.17 -13.60 0.26
C GLN A 56 0.05 -14.21 1.64
N ARG A 57 -0.76 -15.20 2.00
CA ARG A 57 -0.42 -16.16 3.06
C ARG A 57 0.16 -17.40 2.41
N CYS A 58 1.34 -17.80 2.87
CA CYS A 58 2.09 -18.90 2.29
C CYS A 58 2.38 -19.98 3.32
N ASP A 59 2.32 -21.24 2.87
CA ASP A 59 2.70 -22.40 3.65
C ASP A 59 3.77 -23.22 2.92
N PHE A 60 5.03 -23.05 3.32
CA PHE A 60 6.16 -23.81 2.78
C PHE A 60 6.50 -25.05 3.63
N GLY A 61 5.64 -25.45 4.56
CA GLY A 61 5.80 -26.59 5.45
C GLY A 61 6.69 -26.29 6.66
N PHE A 62 7.93 -25.81 6.45
CA PHE A 62 8.86 -25.47 7.54
C PHE A 62 8.78 -23.99 7.97
N ARG A 63 8.21 -23.14 7.11
CA ARG A 63 8.00 -21.72 7.35
C ARG A 63 6.65 -21.30 6.76
N HIS A 64 5.84 -20.63 7.56
CA HIS A 64 4.62 -19.97 7.14
C HIS A 64 4.85 -18.46 7.09
N ILE A 65 4.32 -17.83 6.05
CA ILE A 65 4.35 -16.38 5.87
C ILE A 65 2.92 -15.87 6.02
N HIS A 66 2.74 -14.85 6.85
CA HIS A 66 1.50 -14.10 6.93
C HIS A 66 1.80 -12.62 7.10
N PHE A 67 0.77 -11.81 6.91
CA PHE A 67 0.85 -10.37 7.08
C PHE A 67 -0.02 -9.93 8.25
N GLU A 68 0.44 -8.93 8.98
CA GLU A 68 -0.31 -8.28 10.04
C GLU A 68 -0.16 -6.77 9.96
N PHE A 69 -1.16 -6.06 10.46
CA PHE A 69 -1.07 -4.62 10.67
C PHE A 69 -0.45 -4.34 12.04
N GLY A 70 0.54 -3.46 12.07
CA GLY A 70 1.25 -3.09 13.30
C GLY A 70 1.86 -1.70 13.20
N GLY A 71 1.72 -0.90 14.26
CA GLY A 71 2.13 0.50 14.24
C GLY A 71 1.37 1.26 13.15
N ASN A 72 2.09 1.79 12.17
CA ASN A 72 1.55 2.47 10.99
C ASN A 72 1.73 1.66 9.69
N ALA A 73 1.96 0.34 9.78
CA ALA A 73 2.38 -0.45 8.63
C ALA A 73 1.59 -1.74 8.44
N LEU A 74 1.55 -2.20 7.18
CA LEU A 74 1.38 -3.61 6.83
C LEU A 74 2.76 -4.27 6.89
N ALA A 75 2.90 -5.28 7.73
CA ALA A 75 4.16 -5.97 7.98
C ALA A 75 4.08 -7.45 7.62
N ILE A 76 5.19 -7.99 7.10
CA ILE A 76 5.37 -9.43 6.87
C ILE A 76 5.86 -10.09 8.15
N LYS A 77 5.40 -11.32 8.41
CA LYS A 77 5.76 -12.11 9.58
C LYS A 77 6.00 -13.57 9.23
N TYR A 78 7.08 -14.10 9.79
CA TYR A 78 7.51 -15.47 9.59
C TYR A 78 7.22 -16.31 10.84
N SER A 79 6.77 -17.55 10.64
CA SER A 79 6.42 -18.45 11.75
C SER A 79 7.62 -18.95 12.56
N ASP A 80 8.82 -18.88 11.99
CA ASP A 80 10.06 -19.34 12.61
C ASP A 80 10.78 -18.27 13.45
N GLY A 81 10.17 -17.09 13.61
CA GLY A 81 10.59 -16.05 14.52
C GLY A 81 10.96 -14.74 13.84
N GLY A 82 11.55 -13.82 14.61
CA GLY A 82 11.85 -12.45 14.18
C GLY A 82 10.72 -11.47 14.51
N ALA A 83 11.06 -10.18 14.47
CA ALA A 83 10.06 -9.12 14.52
C ALA A 83 9.35 -9.02 13.16
N PRO A 84 8.07 -8.59 13.13
CA PRO A 84 7.41 -8.25 11.88
C PRO A 84 8.19 -7.16 11.14
N ASP A 85 8.36 -7.34 9.84
CA ASP A 85 9.11 -6.41 8.98
C ASP A 85 8.13 -5.53 8.17
N PRO A 86 8.12 -4.20 8.35
CA PRO A 86 7.18 -3.32 7.67
C PRO A 86 7.47 -3.24 6.16
N LEU A 87 6.47 -3.58 5.33
CA LEU A 87 6.59 -3.50 3.87
C LEU A 87 5.80 -2.34 3.26
N VAL A 88 4.69 -1.95 3.89
CA VAL A 88 3.94 -0.74 3.48
C VAL A 88 3.68 0.10 4.70
N GLU A 89 4.45 1.17 4.85
CA GLU A 89 4.29 2.14 5.94
C GLU A 89 3.40 3.31 5.49
N VAL A 90 2.44 3.69 6.32
CA VAL A 90 1.49 4.77 6.06
C VAL A 90 1.86 6.00 6.88
N PHE A 91 1.97 7.15 6.24
CA PHE A 91 2.32 8.43 6.87
C PHE A 91 1.30 9.50 6.53
N ASP A 92 1.04 10.38 7.49
CA ASP A 92 0.23 11.56 7.26
C ASP A 92 1.01 12.65 6.52
N ILE A 93 0.32 13.26 5.55
CA ILE A 93 0.66 14.59 5.01
C ILE A 93 0.14 15.61 6.02
N LYS A 94 1.04 16.45 6.56
CA LYS A 94 0.69 17.44 7.57
C LYS A 94 -0.19 18.54 6.96
N SER A 95 -0.99 19.20 7.79
CA SER A 95 -1.80 20.34 7.34
C SER A 95 -0.94 21.42 6.68
N GLY A 96 -1.27 21.77 5.44
CA GLY A 96 -0.55 22.76 4.63
C GLY A 96 0.73 22.23 3.94
N GLU A 97 1.06 20.95 4.12
CA GLU A 97 2.17 20.27 3.45
C GLU A 97 1.73 19.77 2.07
N THR A 98 2.57 19.92 1.05
CA THR A 98 2.35 19.23 -0.23
C THR A 98 2.79 17.78 -0.12
N ALA A 99 2.31 16.90 -1.01
CA ALA A 99 2.75 15.50 -0.99
C ALA A 99 4.27 15.36 -1.16
N GLU A 100 4.88 16.14 -2.06
CA GLU A 100 6.32 16.17 -2.27
C GLU A 100 7.08 16.65 -1.03
N ALA A 101 6.52 17.63 -0.29
CA ALA A 101 7.12 18.10 0.96
C ALA A 101 7.04 17.03 2.06
N ALA A 102 5.94 16.27 2.12
CA ALA A 102 5.80 15.14 3.04
C ALA A 102 6.81 14.04 2.75
N VAL A 103 6.98 13.66 1.48
CA VAL A 103 8.00 12.69 1.04
C VAL A 103 9.42 13.17 1.39
N LEU A 104 9.74 14.43 1.12
CA LEU A 104 11.03 15.03 1.50
C LEU A 104 11.25 15.01 3.01
N ARG A 105 10.24 15.39 3.79
CA ARG A 105 10.32 15.33 5.25
C ARG A 105 10.62 13.90 5.74
N LEU A 106 9.98 12.89 5.18
CA LEU A 106 10.22 11.50 5.57
C LEU A 106 11.67 11.08 5.31
N LEU A 107 12.27 11.44 4.17
CA LEU A 107 13.71 11.22 3.95
C LEU A 107 14.55 11.91 5.02
N LEU A 108 14.29 13.20 5.28
CA LEU A 108 15.08 13.99 6.24
C LEU A 108 14.97 13.46 7.68
N ASP A 109 13.80 12.92 8.06
CA ASP A 109 13.54 12.36 9.39
C ASP A 109 14.18 10.97 9.57
N LYS A 110 14.41 10.23 8.47
CA LYS A 110 14.78 8.81 8.50
C LYS A 110 16.20 8.52 8.03
N THR A 111 16.83 9.45 7.33
CA THR A 111 18.18 9.29 6.76
C THR A 111 19.14 10.27 7.42
N ASP A 112 20.39 9.84 7.63
CA ASP A 112 21.45 10.71 8.14
C ASP A 112 21.53 12.03 7.35
N LYS A 113 21.74 13.14 8.06
CA LYS A 113 21.71 14.49 7.47
C LYS A 113 22.78 14.70 6.41
N ALA A 114 23.96 14.10 6.57
CA ALA A 114 25.04 14.22 5.58
C ALA A 114 24.74 13.43 4.31
N VAL A 115 24.01 12.31 4.43
CA VAL A 115 23.52 11.52 3.30
C VAL A 115 22.36 12.24 2.61
N SER A 116 21.31 12.61 3.36
CA SER A 116 20.09 13.21 2.80
C SER A 116 20.33 14.56 2.12
N ALA A 117 21.34 15.33 2.55
CA ALA A 117 21.77 16.57 1.89
C ALA A 117 22.31 16.39 0.46
N ARG A 118 22.63 15.16 0.06
CA ARG A 118 23.19 14.80 -1.26
C ARG A 118 22.20 14.04 -2.14
N CYS A 119 20.94 13.99 -1.71
CA CYS A 119 19.88 13.23 -2.33
C CYS A 119 18.80 14.16 -2.88
N VAL A 120 18.28 13.82 -4.04
CA VAL A 120 17.26 14.62 -4.74
C VAL A 120 16.01 13.79 -4.98
N LEU A 121 14.84 14.43 -4.79
CA LEU A 121 13.56 13.82 -5.09
C LEU A 121 13.45 13.58 -6.60
N ALA A 122 13.15 12.35 -6.98
CA ALA A 122 12.96 11.93 -8.37
C ALA A 122 11.63 11.20 -8.54
N PRO A 123 10.97 11.28 -9.71
CA PRO A 123 9.84 10.41 -10.01
C PRO A 123 10.32 8.95 -10.08
N TYR A 124 9.58 8.02 -9.48
CA TYR A 124 9.81 6.59 -9.67
C TYR A 124 8.96 6.10 -10.84
N THR A 125 9.60 5.65 -11.92
CA THR A 125 8.96 5.36 -13.21
C THR A 125 8.96 3.89 -13.62
N GLU A 126 9.49 3.01 -12.78
CA GLU A 126 9.54 1.58 -13.08
C GLU A 126 8.20 0.90 -12.77
N GLY A 127 7.89 -0.11 -13.56
CA GLY A 127 6.65 -0.88 -13.43
C GLY A 127 5.39 -0.11 -13.85
N THR A 128 4.23 -0.71 -13.56
CA THR A 128 2.93 -0.08 -13.82
C THR A 128 2.53 0.76 -12.63
N VAL A 129 2.18 2.02 -12.88
CA VAL A 129 1.68 2.94 -11.85
C VAL A 129 0.15 2.95 -11.90
N PRO A 130 -0.55 2.65 -10.79
CA PRO A 130 -2.02 2.71 -10.75
C PRO A 130 -2.56 4.11 -11.11
N ALA A 131 -3.76 4.15 -11.69
CA ALA A 131 -4.37 5.42 -12.06
C ALA A 131 -4.56 6.34 -10.84
N GLY A 132 -4.19 7.62 -10.99
CA GLY A 132 -4.26 8.60 -9.91
C GLY A 132 -3.13 8.51 -8.88
N VAL A 133 -2.22 7.56 -9.01
CA VAL A 133 -1.06 7.43 -8.11
C VAL A 133 0.13 8.19 -8.68
N LYS A 134 0.89 8.86 -7.80
CA LYS A 134 2.25 9.33 -8.10
C LYS A 134 3.25 8.55 -7.27
N ARG A 135 4.38 8.17 -7.87
CA ARG A 135 5.48 7.50 -7.17
C ARG A 135 6.75 8.32 -7.21
N TYR A 136 7.51 8.28 -6.12
CA TYR A 136 8.75 9.02 -5.95
C TYR A 136 9.83 8.15 -5.34
N THR A 137 11.08 8.51 -5.58
CA THR A 137 12.25 7.96 -4.91
C THR A 137 13.26 9.08 -4.64
N PHE A 138 14.34 8.76 -3.94
CA PHE A 138 15.48 9.65 -3.78
C PHE A 138 16.73 9.02 -4.39
N SER A 139 17.32 9.76 -5.31
CA SER A 139 18.54 9.39 -6.02
C SER A 139 19.67 10.34 -5.62
N PRO A 140 20.94 9.91 -5.71
CA PRO A 140 22.07 10.79 -5.46
C PRO A 140 22.06 11.98 -6.44
N ASP A 141 22.45 13.15 -5.95
CA ASP A 141 22.68 14.30 -6.82
C ASP A 141 23.78 14.02 -7.85
N ALA A 142 23.90 14.88 -8.87
CA ALA A 142 24.84 14.64 -9.97
C ALA A 142 26.32 14.55 -9.53
N ALA A 143 26.70 15.26 -8.46
CA ALA A 143 28.07 15.19 -7.94
C ALA A 143 28.30 13.88 -7.19
N TYR A 144 27.36 13.51 -6.33
CA TYR A 144 27.43 12.26 -5.58
C TYR A 144 27.34 11.03 -6.48
N ALA A 145 26.46 11.04 -7.48
CA ALA A 145 26.37 9.97 -8.47
C ALA A 145 27.70 9.75 -9.21
N LYS A 146 28.45 10.82 -9.49
CA LYS A 146 29.77 10.73 -10.12
C LYS A 146 30.81 10.10 -9.19
N GLU A 147 30.78 10.43 -7.89
CA GLU A 147 31.65 9.82 -6.89
C GLU A 147 31.36 8.32 -6.73
N LEU A 148 30.08 7.94 -6.61
CA LEU A 148 29.66 6.55 -6.51
C LEU A 148 30.10 5.74 -7.72
N LYS A 149 29.93 6.29 -8.92
CA LYS A 149 30.39 5.64 -10.16
C LYS A 149 31.90 5.41 -10.20
N ALA A 150 32.69 6.27 -9.57
CA ALA A 150 34.15 6.11 -9.50
C ALA A 150 34.58 5.02 -8.50
N LEU A 151 33.70 4.67 -7.56
CA LEU A 151 33.93 3.65 -6.53
C LEU A 151 33.25 2.31 -6.87
N ALA A 152 32.52 2.24 -7.98
CA ALA A 152 31.78 1.05 -8.37
C ALA A 152 32.70 -0.17 -8.52
N ASN A 153 32.27 -1.28 -7.93
CA ASN A 153 32.90 -2.59 -8.01
C ASN A 153 31.83 -3.66 -8.33
N ASP A 154 32.19 -4.94 -8.25
CA ASP A 154 31.29 -6.06 -8.55
C ASP A 154 30.32 -6.40 -7.41
N ASP A 155 30.43 -5.73 -6.25
CA ASP A 155 29.54 -5.94 -5.11
C ASP A 155 28.24 -5.14 -5.27
N VAL A 156 27.17 -5.57 -4.61
CA VAL A 156 25.96 -4.76 -4.47
C VAL A 156 26.30 -3.54 -3.63
N PRO A 157 26.19 -2.30 -4.16
CA PRO A 157 26.53 -1.12 -3.42
C PRO A 157 25.54 -0.86 -2.29
N GLU A 158 25.97 -0.12 -1.27
CA GLU A 158 25.06 0.43 -0.27
C GLU A 158 24.05 1.39 -0.92
N PRO A 159 22.81 1.48 -0.41
CA PRO A 159 21.82 2.42 -0.91
C PRO A 159 22.34 3.87 -0.82
N PRO A 160 22.47 4.59 -1.95
CA PRO A 160 23.15 5.88 -1.98
C PRO A 160 22.43 6.94 -1.15
N CYS A 161 21.11 6.82 -1.01
CA CYS A 161 20.28 7.73 -0.23
C CYS A 161 19.75 7.11 1.07
N GLY A 162 20.43 6.06 1.56
CA GLY A 162 20.02 5.25 2.70
C GLY A 162 18.74 4.45 2.43
N ASP A 163 18.23 3.78 3.46
CA ASP A 163 17.12 2.82 3.38
C ASP A 163 15.77 3.40 2.92
N TRP A 164 15.69 4.72 2.70
CA TRP A 164 14.50 5.46 2.29
C TRP A 164 14.64 6.07 0.89
N GLY A 165 15.74 5.81 0.18
CA GLY A 165 15.95 6.21 -1.21
C GLY A 165 15.82 5.06 -2.19
N GLU A 166 16.47 5.18 -3.34
CA GLU A 166 16.62 4.06 -4.28
C GLU A 166 17.41 2.90 -3.66
N MET A 167 16.99 1.67 -3.93
CA MET A 167 17.66 0.45 -3.50
C MET A 167 18.37 -0.21 -4.67
N PRO A 168 19.66 -0.53 -4.55
CA PRO A 168 20.42 -1.18 -5.62
C PRO A 168 19.95 -2.59 -5.97
N ASP A 169 19.37 -3.31 -5.00
CA ASP A 169 18.99 -4.71 -5.15
C ASP A 169 17.51 -4.98 -4.87
N GLY A 170 16.67 -3.96 -4.71
CA GLY A 170 15.24 -4.16 -4.40
C GLY A 170 14.36 -3.05 -4.94
N ILE A 171 13.07 -3.33 -5.03
CA ILE A 171 12.07 -2.34 -5.43
C ILE A 171 11.50 -1.68 -4.18
N GLN A 172 11.72 -0.37 -4.06
CA GLN A 172 11.01 0.45 -3.10
C GLN A 172 10.80 1.88 -3.61
N TYR A 173 9.74 2.51 -3.12
CA TYR A 173 9.37 3.87 -3.51
C TYR A 173 8.38 4.46 -2.51
N PHE A 174 8.24 5.78 -2.56
CA PHE A 174 7.09 6.46 -1.99
C PHE A 174 5.93 6.44 -2.97
N GLU A 175 4.72 6.22 -2.46
CA GLU A 175 3.49 6.28 -3.22
C GLU A 175 2.56 7.33 -2.62
N VAL A 176 2.02 8.19 -3.47
CA VAL A 176 1.04 9.21 -3.11
C VAL A 176 -0.22 8.94 -3.93
N PRO A 177 -1.23 8.30 -3.33
CA PRO A 177 -2.53 8.12 -3.95
C PRO A 177 -3.24 9.46 -4.15
N ALA A 178 -3.93 9.64 -5.29
CA ALA A 178 -4.86 10.75 -5.45
C ALA A 178 -6.04 10.61 -4.50
N GLY A 179 -6.51 11.74 -3.97
CA GLY A 179 -7.72 11.81 -3.15
C GLY A 179 -7.52 12.60 -1.87
N GLU A 180 -8.54 12.56 -1.01
CA GLU A 180 -8.60 13.31 0.24
C GLU A 180 -7.85 12.64 1.41
N GLY A 181 -7.33 11.43 1.20
CA GLY A 181 -6.70 10.63 2.26
C GLY A 181 -5.47 11.28 2.91
N LEU A 182 -4.87 12.30 2.29
CA LEU A 182 -3.68 13.03 2.79
C LEU A 182 -2.62 12.08 3.36
N LYS A 183 -2.35 10.96 2.66
CA LYS A 183 -1.34 9.97 3.05
C LYS A 183 -0.19 9.90 2.05
N VAL A 184 0.97 9.53 2.56
CA VAL A 184 2.10 8.99 1.81
C VAL A 184 2.30 7.55 2.25
N LEU A 185 2.45 6.64 1.30
CA LEU A 185 2.91 5.28 1.55
C LEU A 185 4.40 5.20 1.28
N PHE A 186 5.14 4.47 2.10
CA PHE A 186 6.47 4.00 1.73
C PHE A 186 6.38 2.49 1.51
N VAL A 187 6.65 2.06 0.28
CA VAL A 187 6.37 0.71 -0.22
C VAL A 187 7.69 0.01 -0.49
N ARG A 188 7.97 -1.07 0.24
CA ARG A 188 9.09 -2.01 0.02
C ARG A 188 8.52 -3.27 -0.61
N VAL A 189 8.62 -3.36 -1.93
CA VAL A 189 8.10 -4.51 -2.70
C VAL A 189 9.02 -5.74 -2.53
N GLY A 190 10.32 -5.50 -2.38
CA GLY A 190 11.35 -6.54 -2.27
C GLY A 190 12.10 -6.76 -3.58
N GLN A 191 12.89 -7.83 -3.65
CA GLN A 191 13.75 -8.15 -4.80
C GLN A 191 13.10 -9.14 -5.78
N ASP A 192 12.39 -10.13 -5.23
CA ASP A 192 11.82 -11.26 -5.96
C ASP A 192 10.31 -11.09 -6.23
N GLU A 193 9.58 -12.21 -6.30
CA GLU A 193 8.13 -12.26 -6.43
C GLU A 193 7.45 -11.57 -5.23
N PRO A 194 6.66 -10.51 -5.43
CA PRO A 194 6.14 -9.76 -4.30
C PRO A 194 5.04 -10.52 -3.55
N LEU A 195 5.18 -10.54 -2.22
CA LEU A 195 4.27 -11.23 -1.30
C LEU A 195 3.02 -10.40 -0.96
N PHE A 196 2.92 -9.17 -1.43
CA PHE A 196 1.69 -8.39 -1.48
C PHE A 196 1.54 -7.77 -2.86
N ASP A 197 0.32 -7.32 -3.20
CA ASP A 197 0.06 -6.68 -4.49
C ASP A 197 0.10 -5.16 -4.39
N GLU A 198 1.24 -4.59 -4.77
CA GLU A 198 1.52 -3.16 -4.77
C GLU A 198 0.63 -2.36 -5.72
N GLN A 199 -0.06 -3.01 -6.68
CA GLN A 199 -0.97 -2.33 -7.60
C GLN A 199 -2.37 -2.15 -7.00
N THR A 200 -2.65 -2.85 -5.90
CA THR A 200 -3.97 -2.90 -5.26
C THR A 200 -4.03 -2.13 -3.95
N LEU A 201 -2.95 -1.45 -3.55
CA LEU A 201 -2.94 -0.63 -2.34
C LEU A 201 -4.03 0.44 -2.40
N ARG A 202 -4.77 0.58 -1.29
CA ARG A 202 -5.85 1.55 -1.14
C ARG A 202 -5.80 2.20 0.23
N VAL A 203 -5.65 3.52 0.24
CA VAL A 203 -5.85 4.33 1.45
C VAL A 203 -7.34 4.51 1.72
N GLN A 204 -7.75 4.42 2.98
CA GLN A 204 -9.15 4.48 3.44
C GLN A 204 -9.43 5.75 4.25
#